data_AF-A0A661V6X3-F1
#
_entry.id   AF-A0A661V6X3-F1
#
_cell.length_a   1.000
_cell.length_b   1.000
_cell.length_c   1.000
_cell.angle_alpha   90.00
_cell.angle_beta   90.00
_cell.angle_gamma   90.00
#
_symmetry.space_group_name_H-M   'P 1'
#
loop_
_entity.id
_entity.type
_entity.pdbx_description
1 polymer ?
#
loop_
_entity_poly.entity_id
_entity_poly.type
_entity_poly.pdbx_seq_one_letter_code
_entity_poly.pdbx_strand_id
1 'polypeptide(L)'
;EAKKFPYAEFRALFTTLEQELQTEDGLWTLRGFVDTAQRVYSLTTDTKVISKALELMLLPRISGFWEQRGYEVVPAKYQNFYPDLSLVRAEERYALDLKTTYRLLRRGGGVPSRVSGFTLGAFTGYFRHRDSTKNVTFPYGSYRQHYVVLIVYTQLRGQTPGIYPLERLSDIMPPIRDIEIFIHEKWRVANDRPGSGNTRNIGSITDLAALREGIGPFVRLGEEGEVIFNEYWQQYMNRDMARAAELSAPPFRNLREYLRYRNRLDLIARLEETDETADT
;
A
#
# COMPACT_ATOMS: atom_id res chain seq x y z
N GLU A 1 27.09 3.84 -14.95
CA GLU A 1 26.10 2.80 -14.62
C GLU A 1 25.03 3.38 -13.72
N ALA A 2 23.75 3.17 -14.03
CA ALA A 2 22.67 3.56 -13.15
C ALA A 2 22.76 2.73 -11.86
N LYS A 3 22.90 3.37 -10.70
CA LYS A 3 22.88 2.66 -9.42
C LYS A 3 21.50 2.02 -9.25
N LYS A 4 21.46 0.70 -9.11
CA LYS A 4 20.24 -0.06 -8.81
C LYS A 4 19.61 0.48 -7.52
N PHE A 5 18.28 0.53 -7.47
CA PHE A 5 17.54 0.91 -6.25
C PHE A 5 18.02 0.02 -5.08
N PRO A 6 18.48 0.59 -3.94
CA PRO A 6 19.06 -0.14 -2.80
C PRO A 6 17.98 -0.87 -2.00
N TYR A 7 17.36 -1.86 -2.63
CA TYR A 7 16.17 -2.52 -2.13
C TYR A 7 16.43 -3.32 -0.86
N ALA A 8 17.57 -4.01 -0.78
CA ALA A 8 17.91 -4.85 0.37
C ALA A 8 18.17 -4.00 1.61
N GLU A 9 18.93 -2.92 1.47
CA GLU A 9 19.22 -1.97 2.54
C GLU A 9 17.97 -1.22 2.98
N PHE A 10 17.11 -0.86 2.03
CA PHE A 10 15.85 -0.20 2.37
C PHE A 10 14.88 -1.15 3.06
N ARG A 11 14.87 -2.44 2.68
CA ARG A 11 14.13 -3.47 3.41
C ARG A 11 14.65 -3.67 4.84
N ALA A 12 15.97 -3.63 5.03
CA ALA A 12 16.57 -3.76 6.37
C ALA A 12 16.18 -2.61 7.30
N LEU A 13 15.99 -1.38 6.79
CA LEU A 13 15.46 -0.26 7.56
C LEU A 13 14.10 -0.62 8.18
N PHE A 14 13.21 -1.29 7.44
CA PHE A 14 11.88 -1.63 7.93
C PHE A 14 11.92 -2.65 9.07
N THR A 15 12.85 -3.60 9.08
CA THR A 15 13.05 -4.50 10.22
C THR A 15 13.42 -3.73 11.50
N THR A 16 14.27 -2.71 11.39
CA THR A 16 14.59 -1.84 12.54
C THR A 16 13.37 -1.03 12.97
N LEU A 17 12.61 -0.47 12.03
CA LEU A 17 11.42 0.32 12.33
C LEU A 17 10.31 -0.51 12.98
N GLU A 18 10.12 -1.76 12.55
CA GLU A 18 9.17 -2.70 13.17
C GLU A 18 9.47 -2.91 14.66
N GLN A 19 10.75 -3.04 15.01
CA GLN A 19 11.20 -3.20 16.40
C GLN A 19 10.99 -1.92 17.21
N GLU A 20 11.23 -0.74 16.64
CA GLU A 20 11.01 0.54 17.33
C GLU A 20 9.52 0.89 17.51
N LEU A 21 8.67 0.45 16.58
CA LEU A 21 7.23 0.67 16.64
C LEU A 21 6.55 -0.22 17.67
N GLN A 22 7.21 -1.23 18.23
CA GLN A 22 6.52 -2.25 19.02
C GLN A 22 7.28 -2.59 20.30
N THR A 23 6.54 -2.88 21.35
CA THR A 23 7.09 -3.52 22.55
C THR A 23 7.40 -5.00 22.27
N GLU A 24 8.11 -5.66 23.19
CA GLU A 24 8.46 -7.09 23.06
C GLU A 24 7.23 -8.00 22.91
N ASP A 25 6.10 -7.62 23.50
CA ASP A 25 4.81 -8.33 23.38
C ASP A 25 3.98 -7.90 22.15
N GLY A 26 4.57 -7.11 21.25
CA GLY A 26 4.00 -6.71 19.96
C GLY A 26 3.03 -5.52 20.02
N LEU A 27 2.86 -4.87 21.18
CA LEU A 27 1.99 -3.70 21.31
C LEU A 27 2.63 -2.48 20.66
N TRP A 28 1.87 -1.71 19.88
CA TRP A 28 2.38 -0.49 19.26
C TRP A 28 2.89 0.49 20.31
N THR A 29 4.05 1.12 20.15
CA THR A 29 4.67 2.01 21.15
C THR A 29 3.96 3.34 21.32
N LEU A 30 3.19 3.81 20.33
CA LEU A 30 2.40 5.04 20.48
C LEU A 30 1.16 4.79 21.36
N ARG A 31 1.03 5.59 22.42
CA ARG A 31 -0.06 5.47 23.41
C ARG A 31 -1.19 6.47 23.21
N GLY A 32 -0.89 7.64 22.66
CA GLY A 32 -1.83 8.74 22.56
C GLY A 32 -1.18 10.01 22.05
N PHE A 33 -2.00 11.05 21.87
CA PHE A 33 -1.51 12.41 21.68
C PHE A 33 -1.29 13.06 23.05
N VAL A 34 -0.22 13.83 23.21
CA VAL A 34 0.07 14.57 24.43
C VAL A 34 -0.14 16.07 24.18
N ASP A 35 -0.74 16.77 25.14
CA ASP A 35 -0.87 18.22 25.11
C ASP A 35 0.11 18.92 26.07
N THR A 36 0.11 20.25 26.06
CA THR A 36 0.98 21.07 26.92
C THR A 36 0.63 20.99 28.40
N ALA A 37 -0.53 20.43 28.76
CA ALA A 37 -0.93 20.15 30.13
C ALA A 37 -0.54 18.73 30.57
N GLN A 38 0.29 18.02 29.77
CA GLN A 38 0.74 16.66 30.02
C GLN A 38 -0.42 15.66 30.14
N ARG A 39 -1.52 15.91 29.41
CA ARG A 39 -2.62 14.96 29.27
C ARG A 39 -2.40 14.11 28.04
N VAL A 40 -2.54 12.80 28.20
CA VAL A 40 -2.45 11.81 27.12
C VAL A 40 -3.84 11.40 26.69
N TYR A 41 -4.16 11.67 25.43
CA TYR A 41 -5.41 11.28 24.77
C TYR A 41 -5.21 9.95 24.07
N SER A 42 -5.76 8.87 24.62
CA SER A 42 -5.54 7.53 24.07
C SER A 42 -6.13 7.38 22.67
N LEU A 43 -5.48 6.54 21.86
CA LEU A 43 -5.91 6.30 20.49
C LEU A 43 -7.11 5.34 20.41
N THR A 44 -7.79 5.36 19.27
CA THR A 44 -8.88 4.41 18.95
C THR A 44 -8.48 3.54 17.77
N THR A 45 -9.33 2.57 17.41
CA THR A 45 -9.12 1.71 16.22
C THR A 45 -9.44 2.38 14.89
N ASP A 46 -9.67 3.71 14.89
CA ASP A 46 -9.89 4.49 13.67
C ASP A 46 -8.67 4.40 12.74
N THR A 47 -8.91 3.86 11.54
CA THR A 47 -7.84 3.56 10.57
C THR A 47 -7.17 4.81 10.04
N LYS A 48 -7.85 5.96 9.99
CA LYS A 48 -7.26 7.22 9.52
C LYS A 48 -6.31 7.78 10.57
N VAL A 49 -6.68 7.72 11.85
CA VAL A 49 -5.82 8.15 12.96
C VAL A 49 -4.57 7.26 13.02
N ILE A 50 -4.75 5.94 12.95
CA ILE A 50 -3.64 4.97 12.95
C ILE A 50 -2.72 5.19 11.75
N SER A 51 -3.27 5.31 10.54
CA SER A 51 -2.46 5.53 9.33
C SER A 51 -1.65 6.81 9.45
N LYS A 52 -2.25 7.91 9.92
CA LYS A 52 -1.54 9.17 10.01
C LYS A 52 -0.44 9.16 11.07
N ALA A 53 -0.69 8.52 12.20
CA ALA A 53 0.32 8.37 13.25
C ALA A 53 1.50 7.51 12.78
N LEU A 54 1.25 6.39 12.09
CA LEU A 54 2.32 5.56 11.52
C LEU A 54 3.13 6.33 10.46
N GLU A 55 2.47 7.09 9.58
CA GLU A 55 3.17 7.99 8.64
C GLU A 55 4.10 8.97 9.37
N LEU A 56 3.62 9.64 10.43
CA LEU A 56 4.42 10.61 11.19
C LEU A 56 5.64 9.97 11.87
N MET A 57 5.52 8.72 12.32
CA MET A 57 6.63 7.99 12.93
C MET A 57 7.64 7.49 11.89
N LEU A 58 7.17 7.10 10.70
CA LEU A 58 7.99 6.43 9.69
C LEU A 58 8.66 7.39 8.71
N LEU A 59 7.95 8.43 8.24
CA LEU A 59 8.44 9.33 7.19
C LEU A 59 9.78 9.99 7.52
N PRO A 60 10.03 10.52 8.73
CA PRO A 60 11.34 11.12 9.05
C PRO A 60 12.50 10.14 8.90
N ARG A 61 12.29 8.88 9.31
CA ARG A 61 13.32 7.82 9.22
C ARG A 61 13.55 7.37 7.79
N ILE A 62 12.47 7.25 7.01
CA ILE A 62 12.53 6.96 5.57
C ILE A 62 13.25 8.09 4.83
N SER A 63 12.88 9.35 5.05
CA SER A 63 13.52 10.49 4.41
C SER A 63 15.01 10.54 4.72
N GLY A 64 15.38 10.44 6.01
CA GLY A 64 16.78 10.44 6.43
C GLY A 64 17.61 9.32 5.79
N PHE A 65 17.03 8.12 5.61
CA PHE A 65 17.71 7.01 4.93
C PHE A 65 18.09 7.36 3.48
N TRP A 66 17.21 8.05 2.75
CA TRP A 66 17.41 8.42 1.36
C TRP A 66 18.29 9.66 1.19
N GLU A 67 18.12 10.66 2.05
CA GLU A 67 18.95 11.87 2.08
C GLU A 67 20.43 11.53 2.31
N GLN A 68 20.72 10.63 3.26
CA GLN A 68 22.09 10.14 3.51
C GLN A 68 22.72 9.42 2.30
N ARG A 69 21.92 9.01 1.32
CA ARG A 69 22.35 8.33 0.08
C ARG A 69 22.41 9.27 -1.12
N GLY A 70 22.18 10.57 -0.91
CA GLY A 70 22.24 11.62 -1.92
C GLY A 70 20.99 11.68 -2.80
N TYR A 71 19.84 11.27 -2.28
CA TYR A 71 18.54 11.54 -2.90
C TYR A 71 17.93 12.81 -2.31
N GLU A 72 17.33 13.63 -3.16
CA GLU A 72 16.38 14.63 -2.73
C GLU A 72 15.04 13.93 -2.43
N VAL A 73 14.47 14.19 -1.27
CA VAL A 73 13.19 13.61 -0.84
C VAL A 73 12.12 14.70 -0.92
N VAL A 74 11.26 14.62 -1.94
CA VAL A 74 10.22 15.61 -2.21
C VAL A 74 8.87 15.09 -1.71
N PRO A 75 8.32 15.63 -0.61
CA PRO A 75 7.00 15.24 -0.12
C PRO A 75 5.88 15.75 -1.03
N ALA A 76 4.71 15.11 -0.97
CA ALA A 76 3.50 15.59 -1.63
C ALA A 76 3.18 17.04 -1.22
N LYS A 77 3.07 17.94 -2.21
CA LYS A 77 2.82 19.37 -1.97
C LYS A 77 1.43 19.67 -1.40
N TYR A 78 0.45 18.85 -1.77
CA TYR A 78 -0.95 19.04 -1.38
C TYR A 78 -1.55 17.72 -0.89
N GLN A 79 -2.60 17.82 -0.08
CA GLN A 79 -3.41 16.67 0.29
C GLN A 79 -3.96 15.98 -0.97
N ASN A 80 -3.98 14.65 -0.99
CA ASN A 80 -4.42 13.82 -2.12
C ASN A 80 -3.52 13.85 -3.37
N PHE A 81 -2.25 14.29 -3.25
CA PHE A 81 -1.26 14.12 -4.31
C PHE A 81 -0.54 12.78 -4.17
N TYR A 82 -0.30 12.13 -5.30
CA TYR A 82 0.57 10.95 -5.38
C TYR A 82 2.00 11.35 -5.76
N PRO A 83 3.04 10.63 -5.30
CA PRO A 83 3.08 9.76 -4.12
C PRO A 83 3.27 10.56 -2.83
N ASP A 84 3.27 9.90 -1.67
CA ASP A 84 3.63 10.54 -0.39
C ASP A 84 5.04 11.15 -0.44
N LEU A 85 6.01 10.41 -0.97
CA LEU A 85 7.39 10.86 -1.19
C LEU A 85 7.86 10.55 -2.62
N SER A 86 8.48 11.53 -3.27
CA SER A 86 9.23 11.33 -4.51
C SER A 86 10.73 11.37 -4.20
N LEU A 87 11.42 10.29 -4.51
CA LEU A 87 12.87 10.19 -4.33
C LEU A 87 13.54 10.58 -5.65
N VAL A 88 14.28 11.68 -5.65
CA VAL A 88 14.87 12.26 -6.85
C VAL A 88 16.39 12.21 -6.77
N ARG A 89 17.04 11.72 -7.81
CA ARG A 89 18.49 11.77 -7.95
C ARG A 89 18.86 11.90 -9.42
N ALA A 90 19.46 13.03 -9.78
CA ALA A 90 19.67 13.42 -11.17
C ALA A 90 18.34 13.35 -11.96
N GLU A 91 18.28 12.57 -13.03
CA GLU A 91 17.07 12.42 -13.85
C GLU A 91 16.13 11.30 -13.36
N GLU A 92 16.60 10.47 -12.42
CA GLU A 92 15.85 9.32 -11.91
C GLU A 92 14.89 9.73 -10.80
N ARG A 93 13.65 9.24 -10.90
CA ARG A 93 12.59 9.47 -9.91
C ARG A 93 11.96 8.16 -9.49
N TYR A 94 11.82 7.95 -8.19
CA TYR A 94 11.08 6.82 -7.63
C TYR A 94 9.91 7.33 -6.81
N ALA A 95 8.74 6.77 -7.03
CA ALA A 95 7.57 7.09 -6.23
C ALA A 95 7.50 6.15 -5.03
N LEU A 96 7.29 6.69 -3.83
CA LEU A 96 7.14 5.92 -2.60
C LEU A 96 5.85 6.33 -1.88
N ASP A 97 4.93 5.38 -1.78
CA ASP A 97 3.58 5.61 -1.27
C ASP A 97 3.32 4.69 -0.07
N LEU A 98 3.02 5.28 1.08
CA LEU A 98 2.76 4.55 2.32
C LEU A 98 1.29 4.15 2.34
N LYS A 99 1.02 2.91 2.71
CA LYS A 99 -0.32 2.35 2.77
C LYS A 99 -0.45 1.48 4.00
N THR A 100 -1.56 1.64 4.70
CA THR A 100 -1.82 0.95 5.97
C THR A 100 -3.10 0.13 5.86
N THR A 101 -3.11 -1.07 6.42
CA THR A 101 -4.31 -1.93 6.51
C THR A 101 -4.28 -2.78 7.78
N TYR A 102 -5.39 -3.45 8.08
CA TYR A 102 -5.49 -4.33 9.23
C TYR A 102 -5.78 -5.79 8.85
N ARG A 103 -5.35 -6.72 9.69
CA ARG A 103 -5.65 -8.15 9.58
C ARG A 103 -7.12 -8.43 9.84
N LEU A 104 -7.72 -9.31 9.03
CA LEU A 104 -9.05 -9.83 9.25
C LEU A 104 -8.98 -11.04 10.19
N LEU A 105 -9.47 -10.85 11.41
CA LEU A 105 -9.51 -11.93 12.41
C LEU A 105 -10.61 -12.95 12.04
N ARG A 106 -10.28 -14.24 12.16
CA ARG A 106 -11.25 -15.33 11.95
C ARG A 106 -12.21 -15.43 13.14
N ARG A 107 -13.48 -15.71 12.87
CA ARG A 107 -14.43 -16.13 13.92
C ARG A 107 -13.94 -17.45 14.50
N GLY A 108 -13.68 -17.48 15.81
CA GLY A 108 -13.17 -18.67 16.52
C GLY A 108 -11.66 -18.64 16.85
N GLY A 109 -10.94 -17.58 16.50
CA GLY A 109 -9.50 -17.45 16.78
C GLY A 109 -8.61 -18.03 15.67
N GLY A 110 -7.29 -18.00 15.90
CA GLY A 110 -6.27 -18.51 14.98
C GLY A 110 -5.46 -17.42 14.26
N VAL A 111 -4.39 -17.84 13.58
CA VAL A 111 -3.46 -16.95 12.87
C VAL A 111 -4.20 -16.29 11.69
N PRO A 112 -4.20 -14.94 11.59
CA PRO A 112 -4.83 -14.27 10.47
C PRO A 112 -4.08 -14.59 9.17
N SER A 113 -4.82 -14.96 8.13
CA SER A 113 -4.28 -15.23 6.78
C SER A 113 -4.66 -14.13 5.78
N ARG A 114 -5.53 -13.20 6.16
CA ARG A 114 -6.05 -12.16 5.28
C ARG A 114 -5.99 -10.78 5.92
N VAL A 115 -5.93 -9.77 5.07
CA VAL A 115 -6.05 -8.36 5.43
C VAL A 115 -7.29 -7.74 4.79
N SER A 116 -7.72 -6.57 5.26
CA SER A 116 -8.81 -5.81 4.63
C SER A 116 -8.46 -5.37 3.20
N GLY A 117 -7.17 -5.26 2.88
CA GLY A 117 -6.66 -4.79 1.59
C GLY A 117 -6.21 -3.32 1.65
N PHE A 118 -5.46 -2.90 0.64
CA PHE A 118 -4.98 -1.54 0.46
C PHE A 118 -5.62 -0.91 -0.78
N THR A 119 -5.72 0.42 -0.77
CA THR A 119 -6.01 1.23 -1.95
C THR A 119 -4.70 1.77 -2.53
N LEU A 120 -4.30 1.28 -3.70
CA LEU A 120 -3.00 1.59 -4.32
C LEU A 120 -3.06 2.83 -5.23
N GLY A 121 -3.85 3.83 -4.85
CA GLY A 121 -4.09 5.03 -5.65
C GLY A 121 -5.02 4.84 -6.84
N ALA A 122 -5.36 5.96 -7.49
CA ALA A 122 -6.39 5.99 -8.51
C ALA A 122 -5.94 5.30 -9.81
N PHE A 123 -6.87 4.62 -10.51
CA PHE A 123 -6.64 4.14 -11.88
C PHE A 123 -7.15 5.12 -12.96
N THR A 124 -7.67 6.28 -12.53
CA THR A 124 -8.06 7.41 -13.39
C THR A 124 -7.10 8.59 -13.20
N GLY A 125 -7.34 9.72 -13.88
CA GLY A 125 -6.54 10.93 -13.69
C GLY A 125 -5.09 10.71 -14.12
N TYR A 126 -4.13 11.02 -13.25
CA TYR A 126 -2.69 10.86 -13.51
C TYR A 126 -2.30 9.45 -13.99
N PHE A 127 -3.07 8.42 -13.61
CA PHE A 127 -2.74 7.06 -14.02
C PHE A 127 -3.04 6.81 -15.50
N ARG A 128 -4.06 7.47 -16.06
CA ARG A 128 -4.37 7.39 -17.50
C ARG A 128 -3.64 8.47 -18.30
N HIS A 129 -3.48 9.63 -17.70
CA HIS A 129 -2.80 10.77 -18.29
C HIS A 129 -1.42 10.88 -17.67
N ARG A 130 -0.49 10.04 -18.15
CA ARG A 130 0.84 9.85 -17.56
C ARG A 130 1.68 11.14 -17.51
N ASP A 131 1.40 12.08 -18.39
CA ASP A 131 2.06 13.39 -18.47
C ASP A 131 1.39 14.48 -17.61
N SER A 132 0.25 14.17 -16.99
CA SER A 132 -0.49 15.11 -16.17
C SER A 132 0.23 15.41 -14.86
N THR A 133 0.14 16.67 -14.41
CA THR A 133 0.57 17.12 -13.09
C THR A 133 -0.60 17.25 -12.10
N LYS A 134 -1.82 16.85 -12.51
CA LYS A 134 -3.00 16.92 -11.66
C LYS A 134 -2.99 15.79 -10.64
N ASN A 135 -3.04 16.14 -9.35
CA ASN A 135 -3.05 15.20 -8.22
C ASN A 135 -1.80 14.30 -8.16
N VAL A 136 -0.67 14.77 -8.69
CA VAL A 136 0.60 14.06 -8.69
C VAL A 136 1.78 15.03 -8.61
N THR A 137 2.82 14.70 -7.86
CA THR A 137 3.99 15.59 -7.62
C THR A 137 4.81 15.81 -8.88
N PHE A 138 5.14 14.74 -9.59
CA PHE A 138 5.71 14.73 -10.94
C PHE A 138 4.83 13.90 -11.85
N PRO A 139 4.83 14.09 -13.18
CA PRO A 139 4.06 13.26 -14.09
C PRO A 139 4.29 11.77 -13.82
N TYR A 140 3.21 10.97 -13.77
CA TYR A 140 3.32 9.54 -13.41
C TYR A 140 4.31 8.81 -14.31
N GLY A 141 4.33 9.11 -15.62
CA GLY A 141 5.25 8.50 -16.57
C GLY A 141 6.72 8.88 -16.38
N SER A 142 7.03 9.88 -15.55
CA SER A 142 8.40 10.32 -15.27
C SER A 142 9.08 9.56 -14.13
N TYR A 143 8.34 8.70 -13.42
CA TYR A 143 8.93 7.82 -12.40
C TYR A 143 9.41 6.53 -13.05
N ARG A 144 10.62 6.13 -12.67
CA ARG A 144 11.25 4.89 -13.11
C ARG A 144 10.56 3.67 -12.50
N GLN A 145 10.20 3.74 -11.22
CA GLN A 145 9.43 2.72 -10.50
C GLN A 145 8.49 3.36 -9.48
N HIS A 146 7.44 2.61 -9.17
CA HIS A 146 6.43 2.96 -8.16
C HIS A 146 6.47 1.93 -7.04
N TYR A 147 6.97 2.32 -5.88
CA TYR A 147 7.02 1.49 -4.68
C TYR A 147 5.88 1.83 -3.73
N VAL A 148 5.40 0.80 -3.04
CA VAL A 148 4.45 0.93 -1.93
C VAL A 148 5.05 0.35 -0.67
N VAL A 149 5.01 1.13 0.41
CA VAL A 149 5.34 0.67 1.76
C VAL A 149 4.04 0.23 2.42
N LEU A 150 3.88 -1.07 2.60
CA LEU A 150 2.66 -1.71 3.10
C LEU A 150 2.81 -2.00 4.58
N ILE A 151 1.99 -1.37 5.40
CA ILE A 151 1.99 -1.55 6.85
C ILE A 151 0.73 -2.33 7.24
N VAL A 152 0.91 -3.49 7.85
CA VAL A 152 -0.16 -4.38 8.29
C VAL A 152 -0.14 -4.50 9.80
N TYR A 153 -1.29 -4.28 10.45
CA TYR A 153 -1.41 -4.40 11.90
C TYR A 153 -2.65 -5.22 12.31
N THR A 154 -2.67 -5.66 13.56
CA THR A 154 -3.83 -6.30 14.18
C THR A 154 -4.56 -5.29 15.05
N GLN A 155 -5.88 -5.13 14.87
CA GLN A 155 -6.69 -4.26 15.73
C GLN A 155 -6.95 -4.91 17.09
N LEU A 156 -6.77 -4.14 18.16
CA LEU A 156 -7.21 -4.47 19.50
C LEU A 156 -8.53 -3.74 19.80
N ARG A 157 -9.61 -4.50 20.01
CA ARG A 157 -10.96 -3.96 20.23
C ARG A 157 -11.36 -4.04 21.70
N GLY A 158 -12.34 -3.23 22.08
CA GLY A 158 -12.89 -3.21 23.45
C GLY A 158 -12.21 -2.23 24.39
N GLN A 159 -11.27 -1.42 23.90
CA GLN A 159 -10.66 -0.34 24.66
C GLN A 159 -11.59 0.88 24.66
N THR A 160 -11.78 1.48 25.84
CA THR A 160 -12.50 2.75 25.97
C THR A 160 -11.50 3.90 25.84
N PRO A 161 -11.68 4.82 24.89
CA PRO A 161 -10.82 6.00 24.78
C PRO A 161 -10.93 6.87 26.03
N GLY A 162 -9.80 7.45 26.47
CA GLY A 162 -9.74 8.22 27.69
C GLY A 162 -8.64 9.27 27.70
N ILE A 163 -8.67 10.09 28.74
CA ILE A 163 -7.64 11.08 29.05
C ILE A 163 -6.89 10.58 30.27
N TYR A 164 -5.56 10.47 30.15
CA TYR A 164 -4.69 9.93 31.17
C TYR A 164 -3.62 10.97 31.53
N PRO A 165 -3.15 11.01 32.78
CA PRO A 165 -1.98 11.79 33.13
C PRO A 165 -0.71 11.12 32.55
N LEU A 166 0.31 11.91 32.20
CA LEU A 166 1.52 11.43 31.52
C LEU A 166 2.26 10.33 32.30
N GLU A 167 2.20 10.36 33.63
CA GLU A 167 2.83 9.38 34.51
C GLU A 167 2.24 7.97 34.33
N ARG A 168 1.04 7.88 33.75
CA ARG A 168 0.35 6.61 33.46
C ARG A 168 0.47 6.16 32.00
N LEU A 169 1.42 6.70 31.25
CA LEU A 169 1.63 6.38 29.84
C LEU A 169 1.76 4.86 29.59
N SER A 170 2.43 4.14 30.49
CA SER A 170 2.61 2.68 30.42
C SER A 170 1.31 1.88 30.57
N ASP A 171 0.30 2.45 31.23
CA ASP A 171 -0.97 1.76 31.52
C ASP A 171 -1.94 1.82 30.32
N ILE A 172 -1.68 2.72 29.38
CA ILE A 172 -2.58 2.95 28.25
C ILE A 172 -2.40 1.81 27.24
N MET A 173 -3.47 1.04 27.02
CA MET A 173 -3.46 -0.01 25.99
C MET A 173 -3.53 0.64 24.60
N PRO A 174 -2.60 0.36 23.67
CA PRO A 174 -2.68 0.86 22.32
C PRO A 174 -3.75 0.12 21.49
N PRO A 175 -4.32 0.76 20.46
CA PRO A 175 -5.41 0.17 19.66
C PRO A 175 -4.95 -0.88 18.64
N ILE A 176 -3.64 -1.08 18.48
CA ILE A 176 -3.08 -2.02 17.51
C ILE A 176 -1.86 -2.76 18.06
N ARG A 177 -1.56 -3.90 17.43
CA ARG A 177 -0.38 -4.73 17.71
C ARG A 177 0.10 -5.47 16.46
N ASP A 178 1.24 -6.14 16.57
CA ASP A 178 1.83 -7.01 15.55
C ASP A 178 1.99 -6.29 14.19
N ILE A 179 2.60 -5.12 14.19
CA ILE A 179 2.91 -4.33 12.99
C ILE A 179 3.96 -5.07 12.15
N GLU A 180 3.65 -5.28 10.88
CA GLU A 180 4.59 -5.73 9.85
C GLU A 180 4.66 -4.67 8.74
N ILE A 181 5.85 -4.45 8.19
CA ILE A 181 6.13 -3.47 7.14
C ILE A 181 6.80 -4.17 5.96
N PHE A 182 6.18 -4.05 4.79
CA PHE A 182 6.71 -4.57 3.54
C PHE A 182 6.97 -3.44 2.57
N ILE A 183 7.91 -3.64 1.67
CA ILE A 183 8.05 -2.82 0.48
C ILE A 183 7.93 -3.73 -0.73
N HIS A 184 7.20 -3.27 -1.75
CA HIS A 184 7.09 -3.92 -3.05
C HIS A 184 6.88 -2.87 -4.13
N GLU A 185 7.14 -3.22 -5.38
CA GLU A 185 6.61 -2.44 -6.50
C GLU A 185 5.08 -2.55 -6.52
N LYS A 186 4.42 -1.43 -6.82
CA LYS A 186 2.96 -1.28 -6.80
C LYS A 186 2.26 -2.37 -7.61
N TRP A 187 2.76 -2.66 -8.81
CA TRP A 187 2.13 -3.64 -9.72
C TRP A 187 2.21 -5.07 -9.16
N ARG A 188 3.25 -5.39 -8.39
CA ARG A 188 3.46 -6.72 -7.83
C ARG A 188 2.44 -7.11 -6.78
N VAL A 189 1.87 -6.13 -6.07
CA VAL A 189 0.87 -6.33 -5.02
C VAL A 189 -0.52 -5.87 -5.43
N ALA A 190 -0.67 -5.34 -6.65
CA ALA A 190 -1.95 -4.95 -7.20
C ALA A 190 -2.80 -6.19 -7.54
N ASN A 191 -4.09 -6.07 -7.27
CA ASN A 191 -5.10 -7.04 -7.68
C ASN A 191 -5.77 -6.58 -8.98
N ASP A 192 -6.65 -7.41 -9.55
CA ASP A 192 -7.46 -7.11 -10.71
C ASP A 192 -8.85 -6.55 -10.35
N ARG A 193 -9.01 -6.08 -9.10
CA ARG A 193 -10.26 -5.51 -8.59
C ARG A 193 -10.04 -4.16 -7.92
N PRO A 194 -11.03 -3.26 -7.98
CA PRO A 194 -10.96 -1.99 -7.27
C PRO A 194 -10.84 -2.17 -5.77
N GLY A 195 -10.07 -1.30 -5.11
CA GLY A 195 -9.83 -1.36 -3.66
C GLY A 195 -11.01 -0.86 -2.80
N SER A 196 -12.05 -0.29 -3.42
CA SER A 196 -13.31 0.08 -2.77
C SER A 196 -14.42 0.20 -3.81
N GLY A 197 -15.68 0.08 -3.38
CA GLY A 197 -16.84 0.17 -4.29
C GLY A 197 -17.13 1.56 -4.84
N ASN A 198 -16.71 2.63 -4.15
CA ASN A 198 -17.05 4.02 -4.49
C ASN A 198 -15.85 4.84 -5.01
N THR A 199 -14.63 4.53 -4.59
CA THR A 199 -13.43 5.24 -5.06
C THR A 199 -12.78 4.46 -6.21
N ARG A 200 -12.39 5.19 -7.26
CA ARG A 200 -11.74 4.65 -8.47
C ARG A 200 -10.26 4.34 -8.21
N ASN A 201 -10.00 3.51 -7.19
CA ASN A 201 -8.68 3.11 -6.73
C ASN A 201 -8.39 1.65 -7.10
N ILE A 202 -7.13 1.40 -7.45
CA ILE A 202 -6.55 0.06 -7.63
C ILE A 202 -6.58 -0.65 -6.27
N GLY A 203 -7.09 -1.88 -6.21
CA GLY A 203 -7.05 -2.69 -5.00
C GLY A 203 -5.77 -3.52 -4.91
N SER A 204 -5.34 -3.84 -3.69
CA SER A 204 -4.26 -4.82 -3.47
C SER A 204 -4.79 -6.24 -3.36
N ILE A 205 -3.88 -7.21 -3.42
CA ILE A 205 -4.13 -8.56 -2.92
C ILE A 205 -4.46 -8.53 -1.42
N THR A 206 -5.21 -9.53 -0.96
CA THR A 206 -5.71 -9.61 0.44
C THR A 206 -5.20 -10.82 1.20
N ASP A 207 -4.54 -11.76 0.52
CA ASP A 207 -3.84 -12.87 1.15
C ASP A 207 -2.54 -12.37 1.77
N LEU A 208 -2.32 -12.66 3.05
CA LEU A 208 -1.19 -12.12 3.81
C LEU A 208 0.14 -12.76 3.41
N ALA A 209 0.16 -14.05 3.03
CA ALA A 209 1.38 -14.72 2.60
C ALA A 209 1.84 -14.16 1.24
N ALA A 210 0.91 -14.05 0.29
CA ALA A 210 1.18 -13.44 -1.01
C ALA A 210 1.61 -11.96 -0.90
N LEU A 211 1.09 -11.22 0.08
CA LEU A 211 1.51 -9.85 0.38
C LEU A 211 2.95 -9.78 0.87
N ARG A 212 3.37 -10.67 1.77
CA ARG A 212 4.75 -10.75 2.27
C ARG A 212 5.74 -10.96 1.13
N GLU A 213 5.40 -11.85 0.20
CA GLU A 213 6.24 -12.21 -0.94
C GLU A 213 6.10 -11.26 -2.15
N GLY A 214 5.06 -10.43 -2.17
CA GLY A 214 4.78 -9.54 -3.31
C GLY A 214 4.45 -10.33 -4.58
N ILE A 215 3.56 -11.31 -4.47
CA ILE A 215 3.14 -12.21 -5.55
C ILE A 215 1.65 -12.01 -5.83
N GLY A 216 1.34 -10.92 -6.54
CA GLY A 216 0.00 -10.65 -7.05
C GLY A 216 -0.30 -11.34 -8.37
N PRO A 217 -1.54 -11.25 -8.87
CA PRO A 217 -1.96 -11.89 -10.12
C PRO A 217 -1.12 -11.47 -11.34
N PHE A 218 -0.66 -10.21 -11.39
CA PHE A 218 0.19 -9.74 -12.48
C PHE A 218 1.60 -10.34 -12.46
N VAL A 219 2.14 -10.67 -11.29
CA VAL A 219 3.47 -11.31 -11.15
C VAL A 219 3.51 -12.68 -11.81
N ARG A 220 2.38 -13.40 -11.76
CA ARG A 220 2.23 -14.73 -12.36
C ARG A 220 2.30 -14.72 -13.89
N LEU A 221 2.23 -13.54 -14.52
CA LEU A 221 2.40 -13.39 -15.96
C LEU A 221 3.87 -13.36 -16.40
N GLY A 222 4.82 -13.30 -15.45
CA GLY A 222 6.25 -13.20 -15.71
C GLY A 222 6.65 -11.78 -16.14
N GLU A 223 7.57 -11.69 -17.11
CA GLU A 223 8.17 -10.42 -17.58
C GLU A 223 7.14 -9.41 -18.10
N GLU A 224 5.98 -9.88 -18.58
CA GLU A 224 4.91 -9.00 -19.09
C GLU A 224 3.98 -8.46 -18.00
N GLY A 225 4.11 -8.93 -16.76
CA GLY A 225 3.21 -8.59 -15.67
C GLY A 225 3.03 -7.10 -15.44
N GLU A 226 4.13 -6.34 -15.45
CA GLU A 226 4.09 -4.89 -15.25
C GLU A 226 3.40 -4.16 -16.41
N VAL A 227 3.66 -4.57 -17.66
CA VAL A 227 3.03 -3.99 -18.85
C VAL A 227 1.53 -4.25 -18.82
N ILE A 228 1.13 -5.51 -18.57
CA ILE A 228 -0.28 -5.90 -18.46
C ILE A 228 -0.96 -5.17 -17.31
N PHE A 229 -0.30 -5.00 -16.15
CA PHE A 229 -0.84 -4.19 -15.05
C PHE A 229 -1.16 -2.76 -15.49
N ASN A 230 -0.24 -2.12 -16.20
CA ASN A 230 -0.41 -0.75 -16.67
C ASN A 230 -1.56 -0.66 -17.69
N GLU A 231 -1.56 -1.52 -18.72
CA GLU A 231 -2.61 -1.51 -19.75
C GLU A 231 -3.99 -1.85 -19.18
N TYR A 232 -4.07 -2.87 -18.32
CA TYR A 232 -5.29 -3.30 -17.64
C TYR A 232 -5.94 -2.13 -16.90
N TRP A 233 -5.20 -1.47 -16.01
CA TRP A 233 -5.76 -0.42 -15.16
C TRP A 233 -6.03 0.89 -15.91
N GLN A 234 -5.29 1.17 -16.99
CA GLN A 234 -5.59 2.30 -17.87
C GLN A 234 -6.91 2.11 -18.62
N GLN A 235 -7.25 0.87 -18.99
CA GLN A 235 -8.46 0.54 -19.75
C GLN A 235 -9.65 0.13 -18.86
N TYR A 236 -9.42 -0.25 -17.60
CA TYR A 236 -10.47 -0.76 -16.70
C TYR A 236 -11.64 0.21 -16.55
N MET A 237 -12.88 -0.26 -16.67
CA MET A 237 -14.07 0.58 -16.45
C MET A 237 -14.93 -0.02 -15.35
N ASN A 238 -15.33 0.81 -14.38
CA ASN A 238 -16.46 0.44 -13.53
C ASN A 238 -17.78 0.66 -14.31
N ARG A 239 -18.91 0.19 -13.75
CA ARG A 239 -20.22 0.29 -14.42
C ARG A 239 -20.61 1.73 -14.75
N ASP A 240 -20.33 2.67 -13.86
CA ASP A 240 -20.67 4.08 -14.07
C ASP A 240 -19.85 4.70 -15.22
N MET A 241 -18.57 4.34 -15.32
CA MET A 241 -17.71 4.77 -16.43
C MET A 241 -18.17 4.18 -17.76
N ALA A 242 -18.54 2.89 -17.77
CA ALA A 242 -19.06 2.25 -18.98
C ALA A 242 -20.36 2.92 -19.44
N ARG A 243 -21.30 3.18 -18.53
CA ARG A 243 -22.54 3.90 -18.81
C ARG A 243 -22.29 5.31 -19.32
N ALA A 244 -21.37 6.05 -18.69
CA ALA A 244 -21.01 7.40 -19.12
C ALA A 244 -20.34 7.44 -20.51
N ALA A 245 -19.75 6.32 -20.94
CA ALA A 245 -19.21 6.13 -22.29
C ALA A 245 -20.22 5.45 -23.24
N GLU A 246 -21.50 5.38 -22.87
CA GLU A 246 -22.58 4.78 -23.66
C GLU A 246 -22.38 3.29 -24.00
N LEU A 247 -21.57 2.59 -23.19
CA LEU A 247 -21.38 1.15 -23.28
C LEU A 247 -22.43 0.41 -22.45
N SER A 248 -22.94 -0.71 -22.97
CA SER A 248 -23.88 -1.59 -22.25
C SER A 248 -23.25 -2.26 -21.03
N ALA A 249 -21.95 -2.51 -21.06
CA ALA A 249 -21.15 -3.05 -19.96
C ALA A 249 -19.67 -2.68 -20.11
N PRO A 250 -18.86 -2.76 -19.03
CA PRO A 250 -17.40 -2.69 -19.14
C PRO A 250 -16.84 -3.76 -20.10
N PRO A 251 -15.78 -3.46 -20.88
CA PRO A 251 -15.18 -4.43 -21.81
C PRO A 251 -14.61 -5.69 -21.14
N PHE A 252 -14.19 -5.57 -19.88
CA PHE A 252 -13.70 -6.67 -19.03
C PHE A 252 -13.89 -6.30 -17.55
N ARG A 253 -13.89 -7.30 -16.67
CA ARG A 253 -14.13 -7.14 -15.22
C ARG A 253 -13.03 -7.68 -14.32
N ASN A 254 -12.13 -8.50 -14.87
CA ASN A 254 -11.04 -9.19 -14.19
C ASN A 254 -9.90 -9.44 -15.19
N LEU A 255 -8.73 -9.85 -14.70
CA LEU A 255 -7.52 -10.04 -15.50
C LEU A 255 -7.72 -11.11 -16.58
N ARG A 256 -8.41 -12.20 -16.26
CA ARG A 256 -8.68 -13.28 -17.22
C ARG A 256 -9.51 -12.80 -18.41
N GLU A 257 -10.57 -12.03 -18.16
CA GLU A 257 -11.37 -11.40 -19.22
C GLU A 257 -10.56 -10.40 -20.05
N TYR A 258 -9.70 -9.60 -19.42
CA TYR A 258 -8.81 -8.68 -20.12
C TYR A 258 -7.85 -9.40 -21.06
N LEU A 259 -7.21 -10.48 -20.60
CA LEU A 259 -6.30 -11.26 -21.43
C LEU A 259 -7.03 -11.90 -22.62
N ARG A 260 -8.27 -12.39 -22.44
CA ARG A 260 -9.11 -12.86 -23.56
C ARG A 260 -9.43 -11.73 -24.53
N TYR A 261 -9.79 -10.56 -24.01
CA TYR A 261 -10.05 -9.36 -24.80
C TYR A 261 -8.83 -8.93 -25.64
N ARG A 262 -7.61 -9.16 -25.14
CA ARG A 262 -6.35 -8.90 -25.84
C ARG A 262 -5.80 -10.09 -26.65
N ASN A 263 -6.55 -11.19 -26.75
CA ASN A 263 -6.14 -12.44 -27.39
C ASN A 263 -4.80 -13.01 -26.87
N ARG A 264 -4.55 -12.88 -25.55
CA ARG A 264 -3.35 -13.39 -24.85
C ARG A 264 -3.63 -14.72 -24.16
N LEU A 265 -3.96 -15.75 -24.95
CA LEU A 265 -4.24 -17.10 -24.45
C LEU A 265 -3.01 -17.73 -23.78
N ASP A 266 -1.81 -17.38 -24.24
CA ASP A 266 -0.52 -17.75 -23.65
C ASP A 266 -0.40 -17.33 -22.18
N LEU A 267 -0.88 -16.12 -21.84
CA LEU A 267 -0.84 -15.59 -20.48
C LEU A 267 -1.95 -16.15 -19.59
N ILE A 268 -3.06 -16.57 -20.17
CA ILE A 268 -4.15 -17.23 -19.43
C ILE A 268 -3.69 -18.59 -18.92
N ALA A 269 -3.00 -19.39 -19.75
CA ALA A 269 -2.47 -20.68 -19.36
C ALA A 269 -1.54 -20.56 -18.13
N ARG A 270 -0.64 -19.56 -18.12
CA ARG A 270 0.26 -19.29 -16.98
C ARG A 270 -0.49 -18.96 -15.68
N LEU A 271 -1.59 -18.19 -15.77
CA LEU A 271 -2.43 -17.90 -14.60
C LEU A 271 -3.03 -19.18 -14.01
N GLU A 272 -3.47 -20.10 -14.87
CA GLU A 272 -4.15 -21.34 -14.49
C GLU A 272 -3.19 -22.41 -13.94
N GLU A 273 -2.00 -22.57 -14.55
CA GLU A 273 -0.94 -23.44 -14.02
C GLU A 273 -0.54 -23.07 -12.58
N THR A 274 -0.52 -21.78 -12.28
CA THR A 274 -0.15 -21.30 -10.93
C THR A 274 -1.27 -21.54 -9.91
N ASP A 275 -2.54 -21.51 -10.33
CA ASP A 275 -3.68 -21.77 -9.44
C ASP A 275 -3.75 -23.25 -9.04
N GLU A 276 -3.45 -24.18 -9.96
CA GLU A 276 -3.43 -25.63 -9.66
C GLU A 276 -2.30 -26.02 -8.69
N THR A 277 -1.12 -25.39 -8.80
CA THR A 277 -0.01 -25.60 -7.86
C THR A 277 -0.23 -24.99 -6.47
N ALA A 278 -1.19 -24.08 -6.31
CA ALA A 278 -1.51 -23.46 -5.02
C ALA A 278 -2.54 -24.26 -4.19
N ASP A 279 -3.29 -25.17 -4.83
CA ASP A 279 -4.30 -26.05 -4.22
C ASP A 279 -3.79 -27.48 -3.95
N THR A 280 -2.49 -27.75 -4.14
CA THR A 280 -1.79 -29.01 -3.81
C THR A 280 -0.76 -28.84 -2.69
#